data_AF-A0A059J053-F1
#
_entry.id   AF-A0A059J053-F1
#
_cell.length_a   1.000
_cell.length_b   1.000
_cell.length_c   1.000
_cell.angle_alpha   90.00
_cell.angle_beta   90.00
_cell.angle_gamma   90.00
#
_symmetry.space_group_name_H-M   'P 1'
#
loop_
_entity.id
_entity.type
_entity.pdbx_description
1 polymer ?
#
loop_
_entity_poly.entity_id
_entity_poly.type
_entity_poly.pdbx_seq_one_letter_code
_entity_poly.pdbx_strand_id
1 'polypeptide(L)'
;MLPFLRQSMPHARPSHCKLSLLFFARSANIYTLQNTSWTSRHWAQPVRPQSSRLHTPHTTQSPELSLDDDFISPEQRGQIFNGVFPDGFSGEVISLKTTRQEFHRIENAFRTSTDKRSRNATVQFNEGFHSTTIRHSQVSVHECVINSVCHQLRSLVSPDEFSFYCDSKVSNEVSKPDIRMVRDSNDTGIESVLAVEVGFSQTSADLENRIKHLLEKTKVKVAILFDIKETPNYKNPLRTEENKKIYHSERMAHSGNPNVLIRQYCKGRAPYSPVFLYGVRWTGGLTAAVQVFGKDAVTGEPVARTPRVTFFGHPEASSREPFETPNYEPYPSLNTRLSDCVQSDDELYHKELVLDWDILRLELERARRDLAAERYTAAARD
;
A
#
# COMPACT_ATOMS: atom_id res chain seq x y z
N MET A 1 1.28 55.03 35.27
CA MET A 1 1.85 55.37 33.94
C MET A 1 2.81 54.28 33.54
N LEU A 2 2.80 53.93 32.23
CA LEU A 2 3.14 52.62 31.58
C LEU A 2 1.95 51.63 31.58
N PRO A 3 1.69 50.94 30.46
CA PRO A 3 2.72 50.14 29.76
C PRO A 3 2.75 50.10 28.21
N PHE A 4 3.96 49.82 27.71
CA PHE A 4 4.38 48.89 26.65
C PHE A 4 3.47 48.63 25.43
N LEU A 5 3.90 49.13 24.27
CA LEU A 5 3.51 48.62 22.95
C LEU A 5 4.43 47.45 22.56
N ARG A 6 3.85 46.24 22.52
CA ARG A 6 4.45 45.06 21.88
C ARG A 6 3.71 44.84 20.55
N GLN A 7 4.39 45.10 19.44
CA GLN A 7 3.93 44.64 18.13
C GLN A 7 4.15 43.13 18.04
N SER A 8 3.07 42.37 17.95
CA SER A 8 3.08 40.94 17.63
C SER A 8 2.81 40.77 16.14
N MET A 9 3.84 40.42 15.37
CA MET A 9 3.66 39.79 14.07
C MET A 9 3.22 38.33 14.27
N PRO A 10 2.23 37.82 13.54
CA PRO A 10 1.97 36.38 13.50
C PRO A 10 3.06 35.71 12.67
N HIS A 11 3.95 34.98 13.34
CA HIS A 11 4.82 34.01 12.69
C HIS A 11 3.96 32.89 12.11
N ALA A 12 3.78 32.90 10.79
CA ALA A 12 3.37 31.71 10.04
C ALA A 12 4.36 30.59 10.34
N ARG A 13 3.89 29.53 11.01
CA ARG A 13 4.70 28.33 11.25
C ARG A 13 4.88 27.57 9.93
N PRO A 14 6.11 27.16 9.56
CA PRO A 14 6.33 26.34 8.37
C PRO A 14 5.73 24.94 8.56
N SER A 15 5.08 24.43 7.53
CA SER A 15 4.63 23.04 7.42
C SER A 15 5.82 22.08 7.49
N HIS A 16 5.94 21.31 8.58
CA HIS A 16 6.90 20.21 8.65
C HIS A 16 6.38 18.98 7.90
N CYS A 17 6.33 19.06 6.56
CA CYS A 17 6.49 17.88 5.73
C CYS A 17 7.99 17.64 5.59
N LYS A 18 8.50 16.50 6.06
CA LYS A 18 9.78 15.98 5.55
C LYS A 18 9.54 15.57 4.10
N LEU A 19 9.59 16.56 3.21
CA LEU A 19 9.76 16.36 1.79
C LEU A 19 11.14 15.72 1.59
N SER A 20 11.18 14.44 1.24
CA SER A 20 12.23 13.95 0.36
C SER A 20 12.05 14.62 -1.00
N LEU A 21 12.52 15.86 -1.08
CA LEU A 21 12.76 16.60 -2.32
C LEU A 21 13.87 15.87 -3.09
N LEU A 22 13.51 14.78 -3.77
CA LEU A 22 14.24 14.30 -4.93
C LEU A 22 13.46 14.76 -6.17
N PHE A 23 14.11 15.67 -6.88
CA PHE A 23 13.70 16.30 -8.13
C PHE A 23 12.89 15.38 -9.07
N PHE A 24 11.66 15.80 -9.38
CA PHE A 24 11.08 15.62 -10.71
C PHE A 24 10.54 16.97 -11.19
N ALA A 25 11.47 17.82 -11.65
CA ALA A 25 11.13 18.90 -12.55
C ALA A 25 11.00 18.33 -13.97
N ARG A 26 9.92 18.71 -14.66
CA ARG A 26 9.54 18.43 -16.06
C ARG A 26 8.91 17.04 -16.27
N SER A 27 7.60 16.95 -16.50
CA SER A 27 6.96 17.50 -17.70
C SER A 27 5.51 17.90 -17.42
N ALA A 28 5.28 19.20 -17.25
CA ALA A 28 4.02 19.78 -17.67
C ALA A 28 3.98 19.69 -19.20
N ASN A 29 3.25 18.71 -19.72
CA ASN A 29 2.69 18.79 -21.05
C ASN A 29 1.24 18.34 -20.96
N ILE A 30 0.38 19.34 -21.12
CA ILE A 30 -1.03 19.23 -21.42
C ILE A 30 -1.17 18.23 -22.55
N TYR A 31 -1.81 17.09 -22.28
CA TYR A 31 -2.43 16.29 -23.32
C TYR A 31 -3.91 16.19 -23.03
N THR A 32 -4.64 16.78 -23.96
CA THR A 32 -6.06 16.60 -24.21
C THR A 32 -6.48 15.15 -24.00
N LEU A 33 -7.49 14.97 -23.16
CA LEU A 33 -8.28 13.74 -23.02
C LEU A 33 -8.74 13.29 -24.43
N GLN A 34 -8.07 12.27 -24.98
CA GLN A 34 -8.72 11.40 -25.94
C GLN A 34 -9.36 10.27 -25.15
N ASN A 35 -10.69 10.37 -25.10
CA ASN A 35 -11.62 9.40 -24.57
C ASN A 35 -11.38 8.04 -25.24
N THR A 36 -10.56 7.16 -24.64
CA THR A 36 -10.56 5.74 -25.01
C THR A 36 -11.45 5.02 -24.01
N SER A 37 -12.73 4.99 -24.34
CA SER A 37 -13.69 4.08 -23.74
C SER A 37 -13.13 2.65 -23.80
N TRP A 38 -12.97 2.03 -22.63
CA TRP A 38 -12.59 0.63 -22.50
C TRP A 38 -13.77 -0.26 -22.92
N THR A 39 -14.07 -0.32 -24.22
CA THR A 39 -15.00 -1.30 -24.75
C THR A 39 -14.23 -2.56 -25.12
N SER A 40 -14.59 -3.65 -24.44
CA SER A 40 -14.26 -5.03 -24.80
C SER A 40 -14.39 -5.24 -26.32
N ARG A 41 -13.28 -5.55 -26.99
CA ARG A 41 -13.29 -6.12 -28.34
C ARG A 41 -12.29 -7.27 -28.42
N HIS A 42 -12.85 -8.45 -28.61
CA HIS A 42 -12.19 -9.67 -29.09
C HIS A 42 -11.10 -9.38 -30.12
N TRP A 43 -9.84 -9.72 -29.84
CA TRP A 43 -8.84 -9.94 -30.89
C TRP A 43 -7.80 -11.01 -30.54
N ALA A 44 -7.81 -12.02 -31.42
CA ALA A 44 -6.74 -12.85 -31.97
C ALA A 44 -5.41 -13.03 -31.22
N GLN A 45 -5.00 -14.30 -31.11
CA GLN A 45 -3.70 -14.73 -30.62
C GLN A 45 -2.55 -14.19 -31.48
N PRO A 46 -1.51 -13.58 -30.89
CA PRO A 46 -0.24 -13.37 -31.57
C PRO A 46 0.61 -14.64 -31.55
N VAL A 47 1.19 -14.95 -32.69
CA VAL A 47 2.16 -16.04 -32.92
C VAL A 47 3.36 -15.87 -31.97
N ARG A 48 3.66 -16.94 -31.19
CA ARG A 48 4.82 -17.01 -30.28
C ARG A 48 6.14 -17.06 -31.05
N PRO A 49 7.17 -16.27 -30.69
CA PRO A 49 8.54 -16.65 -30.96
C PRO A 49 8.89 -17.87 -30.10
N GLN A 50 9.45 -18.93 -30.71
CA GLN A 50 10.06 -20.05 -30.00
C GLN A 50 11.35 -19.56 -29.33
N SER A 51 11.27 -19.14 -28.08
CA SER A 51 12.43 -19.11 -27.17
C SER A 51 12.44 -20.35 -26.30
N SER A 52 13.64 -20.79 -25.93
CA SER A 52 13.89 -21.96 -25.07
C SER A 52 13.04 -21.86 -23.80
N ARG A 53 12.17 -22.85 -23.59
CA ARG A 53 11.36 -22.94 -22.37
C ARG A 53 12.28 -23.23 -21.18
N LEU A 54 12.29 -22.33 -20.21
CA LEU A 54 12.97 -22.53 -18.93
C LEU A 54 12.19 -23.54 -18.06
N HIS A 55 12.91 -24.31 -17.26
CA HIS A 55 12.35 -25.01 -16.10
C HIS A 55 11.83 -23.97 -15.11
N THR A 56 10.57 -23.59 -15.29
CA THR A 56 9.72 -23.39 -14.12
C THR A 56 9.48 -24.80 -13.57
N PRO A 57 9.60 -25.06 -12.26
CA PRO A 57 8.89 -26.22 -11.74
C PRO A 57 7.46 -26.00 -12.20
N HIS A 58 6.96 -26.94 -13.01
CA HIS A 58 5.54 -27.16 -13.07
C HIS A 58 5.09 -27.16 -11.61
N THR A 59 4.30 -26.17 -11.20
CA THR A 59 3.41 -26.36 -10.08
C THR A 59 2.43 -27.40 -10.59
N THR A 60 2.87 -28.67 -10.56
CA THR A 60 1.98 -29.81 -10.50
C THR A 60 0.97 -29.43 -9.44
N GLN A 61 -0.30 -29.51 -9.82
CA GLN A 61 -1.43 -29.37 -8.92
C GLN A 61 -1.22 -30.34 -7.75
N SER A 62 -0.56 -29.85 -6.70
CA SER A 62 -0.65 -30.39 -5.36
C SER A 62 -1.72 -29.56 -4.67
N PRO A 63 -2.66 -30.21 -3.97
CA PRO A 63 -3.84 -29.56 -3.44
C PRO A 63 -3.45 -28.39 -2.55
N GLU A 64 -4.23 -27.31 -2.63
CA GLU A 64 -4.23 -26.14 -1.75
C GLU A 64 -3.67 -26.48 -0.36
N LEU A 65 -2.38 -26.25 -0.16
CA LEU A 65 -1.85 -25.98 1.16
C LEU A 65 -1.99 -24.48 1.33
N SER A 66 -3.01 -24.11 2.10
CA SER A 66 -3.10 -22.79 2.73
C SER A 66 -1.76 -22.53 3.42
N LEU A 67 -0.94 -21.65 2.85
CA LEU A 67 0.22 -21.10 3.53
C LEU A 67 -0.19 -19.73 4.08
N ASP A 68 -1.21 -19.75 4.92
CA ASP A 68 -1.21 -18.92 6.11
C ASP A 68 -0.04 -19.43 6.97
N ASP A 69 0.77 -18.50 7.50
CA ASP A 69 2.03 -18.70 8.20
C ASP A 69 3.29 -18.90 7.32
N ASP A 70 3.86 -17.79 6.85
CA ASP A 70 5.32 -17.63 6.89
C ASP A 70 5.76 -17.69 8.37
N PHE A 71 5.86 -18.90 8.92
CA PHE A 71 6.33 -19.12 10.29
C PHE A 71 7.77 -18.61 10.38
N ILE A 72 7.96 -17.47 11.05
CA ILE A 72 9.28 -16.90 11.29
C ILE A 72 10.06 -17.89 12.16
N SER A 73 11.14 -18.44 11.62
CA SER A 73 11.95 -19.42 12.35
C SER A 73 12.59 -18.78 13.59
N PRO A 74 13.02 -19.57 14.60
CA PRO A 74 13.75 -19.03 15.75
C PRO A 74 14.99 -18.21 15.36
N GLU A 75 15.71 -18.63 14.32
CA GLU A 75 16.87 -17.92 13.77
C GLU A 75 16.47 -16.57 13.16
N GLN A 76 15.41 -16.57 12.34
CA GLN A 76 14.86 -15.36 11.74
C GLN A 76 14.32 -14.40 12.81
N ARG A 77 13.69 -14.92 13.86
CA ARG A 77 13.28 -14.13 15.04
C ARG A 77 14.51 -13.52 15.71
N GLY A 78 15.60 -14.28 15.88
CA GLY A 78 16.87 -13.76 16.38
C GLY A 78 17.42 -12.60 15.55
N GLN A 79 17.36 -12.70 14.22
CA GLN A 79 17.76 -11.62 13.31
C GLN A 79 16.93 -10.35 13.51
N ILE A 80 15.61 -10.49 13.63
CA ILE A 80 14.70 -9.36 13.91
C ILE A 80 15.05 -8.66 15.22
N PHE A 81 15.30 -9.42 16.30
CA PHE A 81 15.67 -8.82 17.59
C PHE A 81 17.04 -8.13 17.56
N ASN A 82 17.87 -8.44 16.57
CA ASN A 82 19.14 -7.77 16.30
C ASN A 82 19.01 -6.60 15.30
N GLY A 83 17.80 -6.23 14.88
CA GLY A 83 17.59 -5.12 13.96
C GLY A 83 17.91 -5.44 12.51
N VAL A 84 17.80 -6.73 12.13
CA VAL A 84 18.12 -7.24 10.79
C VAL A 84 16.86 -7.88 10.20
N PHE A 85 16.58 -7.57 8.93
CA PHE A 85 15.53 -8.27 8.20
C PHE A 85 15.94 -9.72 7.96
N PRO A 86 15.07 -10.71 8.18
CA PRO A 86 15.49 -12.09 8.15
C PRO A 86 16.01 -12.54 6.79
N ASP A 87 17.03 -13.40 6.82
CA ASP A 87 17.52 -14.04 5.60
C ASP A 87 16.40 -14.88 4.99
N GLY A 88 16.28 -14.83 3.67
CA GLY A 88 15.20 -15.53 2.98
C GLY A 88 13.85 -14.81 3.02
N PHE A 89 13.65 -13.80 3.88
CA PHE A 89 12.43 -13.01 3.86
C PHE A 89 12.37 -12.16 2.59
N SER A 90 11.27 -12.27 1.86
CA SER A 90 11.04 -11.54 0.62
C SER A 90 9.72 -10.79 0.63
N GLY A 91 8.99 -10.84 1.74
CA GLY A 91 7.84 -9.98 1.97
C GLY A 91 8.27 -8.56 2.35
N GLU A 92 7.29 -7.68 2.41
CA GLU A 92 7.47 -6.26 2.68
C GLU A 92 7.15 -5.90 4.13
N VAL A 93 6.37 -6.77 4.78
CA VAL A 93 5.84 -6.58 6.13
C VAL A 93 6.00 -7.86 6.94
N ILE A 94 6.65 -7.74 8.09
CA ILE A 94 6.76 -8.78 9.11
C ILE A 94 5.75 -8.48 10.21
N SER A 95 4.94 -9.47 10.58
CA SER A 95 4.05 -9.38 11.75
C SER A 95 4.47 -10.42 12.79
N LEU A 96 4.66 -10.00 14.04
CA LEU A 96 5.14 -10.85 15.12
C LEU A 96 4.29 -10.65 16.36
N LYS A 97 3.88 -11.73 17.03
CA LYS A 97 3.40 -11.64 18.41
C LYS A 97 4.56 -11.28 19.34
N THR A 98 4.38 -10.20 20.09
CA THR A 98 5.40 -9.60 20.96
C THR A 98 4.75 -8.86 22.12
N THR A 99 5.40 -8.84 23.26
CA THR A 99 5.09 -7.92 24.35
C THR A 99 5.56 -6.49 24.04
N ARG A 100 5.06 -5.51 24.80
CA ARG A 100 5.52 -4.11 24.71
C ARG A 100 7.03 -3.96 24.97
N GLN A 101 7.58 -4.77 25.88
CA GLN A 101 9.00 -4.77 26.16
C GLN A 101 9.82 -5.29 24.98
N GLU A 102 9.37 -6.38 24.35
CA GLU A 102 9.99 -6.92 23.13
C GLU A 102 9.91 -5.91 21.98
N PHE A 103 8.77 -5.26 21.79
CA PHE A 103 8.62 -4.18 20.81
C PHE A 103 9.70 -3.11 20.98
N HIS A 104 9.90 -2.56 22.18
CA HIS A 104 10.91 -1.53 22.41
C HIS A 104 12.34 -2.02 22.12
N ARG A 105 12.62 -3.31 22.37
CA ARG A 105 13.91 -3.91 22.01
C ARG A 105 14.08 -3.95 20.48
N ILE A 106 13.07 -4.42 19.76
CA ILE A 106 13.06 -4.48 18.29
C ILE A 106 13.17 -3.08 17.69
N GLU A 107 12.32 -2.14 18.13
CA GLU A 107 12.33 -0.75 17.67
C GLU A 107 13.71 -0.12 17.84
N ASN A 108 14.33 -0.30 19.02
CA ASN A 108 15.66 0.22 19.27
C ASN A 108 16.70 -0.44 18.37
N ALA A 109 16.67 -1.78 18.23
CA ALA A 109 17.62 -2.52 17.42
C ALA A 109 17.60 -2.09 15.94
N PHE A 110 16.40 -1.95 15.34
CA PHE A 110 16.25 -1.44 13.98
C PHE A 110 16.75 0.01 13.89
N ARG A 111 16.36 0.89 14.82
CA ARG A 111 16.79 2.31 14.83
C ARG A 111 18.31 2.48 14.94
N THR A 112 19.00 1.59 15.64
CA THR A 112 20.47 1.62 15.80
C THR A 112 21.21 0.74 14.80
N SER A 113 20.52 0.11 13.84
CA SER A 113 21.14 -0.80 12.87
C SER A 113 22.16 -0.07 12.00
N THR A 114 23.26 -0.76 11.69
CA THR A 114 24.29 -0.27 10.75
C THR A 114 23.81 -0.36 9.30
N ASP A 115 22.87 -1.26 9.01
CA ASP A 115 22.22 -1.34 7.72
C ASP A 115 21.20 -0.18 7.56
N LYS A 116 21.36 0.59 6.48
CA LYS A 116 20.50 1.74 6.19
C LYS A 116 19.06 1.31 5.94
N ARG A 117 18.84 0.12 5.35
CA ARG A 117 17.50 -0.39 5.05
C ARG A 117 16.75 -0.77 6.33
N SER A 118 17.40 -1.47 7.26
CA SER A 118 16.90 -1.70 8.62
C SER A 118 16.66 -0.42 9.40
N ARG A 119 17.61 0.53 9.37
CA ARG A 119 17.47 1.79 10.11
C ARG A 119 16.28 2.63 9.68
N ASN A 120 15.86 2.50 8.42
CA ASN A 120 14.71 3.21 7.87
C ASN A 120 13.41 2.40 7.94
N ALA A 121 13.42 1.22 8.57
CA ALA A 121 12.22 0.41 8.74
C ALA A 121 11.20 1.11 9.64
N THR A 122 9.92 0.93 9.33
CA THR A 122 8.84 1.38 10.20
C THR A 122 8.46 0.24 11.12
N VAL A 123 8.75 0.40 12.42
CA VAL A 123 8.37 -0.55 13.47
C VAL A 123 7.17 0.03 14.22
N GLN A 124 6.07 -0.72 14.29
CA GLN A 124 4.86 -0.31 14.99
C GLN A 124 4.38 -1.40 15.93
N PHE A 125 3.92 -1.00 17.10
CA PHE A 125 3.26 -1.90 18.04
C PHE A 125 1.76 -1.69 17.98
N ASN A 126 1.02 -2.79 17.95
CA ASN A 126 -0.40 -2.81 18.22
C ASN A 126 -0.62 -3.41 19.61
N GLU A 127 -1.01 -2.57 20.56
CA GLU A 127 -1.24 -2.97 21.95
C GLU A 127 -2.41 -3.95 22.05
N GLY A 128 -3.49 -3.72 21.29
CA GLY A 128 -4.69 -4.56 21.30
C GLY A 128 -4.47 -6.00 20.84
N PHE A 129 -3.50 -6.22 19.94
CA PHE A 129 -3.17 -7.56 19.44
C PHE A 129 -1.85 -8.11 19.96
N HIS A 130 -1.17 -7.39 20.87
CA HIS A 130 0.17 -7.71 21.34
C HIS A 130 1.10 -8.13 20.18
N SER A 131 1.13 -7.29 19.14
CA SER A 131 1.88 -7.57 17.92
C SER A 131 2.74 -6.40 17.47
N THR A 132 3.94 -6.72 17.00
CA THR A 132 4.85 -5.77 16.35
C THR A 132 4.83 -6.02 14.85
N THR A 133 4.55 -4.96 14.09
CA THR A 133 4.67 -4.95 12.64
C THR A 133 5.96 -4.22 12.25
N ILE A 134 6.78 -4.85 11.42
CA ILE A 134 8.02 -4.28 10.88
C ILE A 134 7.84 -4.19 9.38
N ARG A 135 7.79 -2.98 8.86
CA ARG A 135 7.69 -2.72 7.42
C ARG A 135 9.03 -2.21 6.92
N HIS A 136 9.46 -2.67 5.75
CA HIS A 136 10.41 -1.85 4.98
C HIS A 136 9.80 -0.46 4.76
N SER A 137 10.63 0.56 4.52
CA SER A 137 10.12 1.87 4.07
C SER A 137 9.06 1.68 2.99
N GLN A 138 8.02 2.52 2.97
CA GLN A 138 6.87 2.38 2.07
C GLN A 138 7.35 1.98 0.67
N VAL A 139 6.93 0.80 0.21
CA VAL A 139 7.26 0.34 -1.14
C VAL A 139 6.47 1.17 -2.15
N SER A 140 7.00 1.32 -3.36
CA SER A 140 6.40 2.14 -4.42
C SER A 140 4.89 1.93 -4.59
N VAL A 141 4.39 0.69 -4.49
CA VAL A 141 2.95 0.37 -4.55
C VAL A 141 2.14 0.95 -3.38
N HIS A 142 2.67 0.87 -2.16
CA HIS A 142 2.03 1.40 -0.95
C HIS A 142 2.02 2.93 -0.96
N GLU A 143 3.18 3.54 -1.22
CA GLU A 143 3.34 5.00 -1.28
C GLU A 143 2.48 5.64 -2.38
N CYS A 144 2.40 4.99 -3.54
CA CYS A 144 1.56 5.41 -4.67
C CYS A 144 0.08 5.57 -4.26
N VAL A 145 -0.50 4.55 -3.61
CA VAL A 145 -1.91 4.61 -3.19
C VAL A 145 -2.11 5.68 -2.12
N ILE A 146 -1.21 5.77 -1.14
CA ILE A 146 -1.28 6.82 -0.10
C ILE A 146 -1.29 8.21 -0.74
N ASN A 147 -0.33 8.49 -1.63
CA ASN A 147 -0.19 9.79 -2.26
C ASN A 147 -1.40 10.13 -3.15
N SER A 148 -1.85 9.18 -3.97
CA SER A 148 -3.03 9.38 -4.84
C SER A 148 -4.29 9.62 -4.02
N VAL A 149 -4.59 8.76 -3.03
CA VAL A 149 -5.79 8.89 -2.20
C VAL A 149 -5.75 10.17 -1.38
N CYS A 150 -4.61 10.50 -0.77
CA CYS A 150 -4.46 11.74 0.01
C CYS A 150 -4.69 12.99 -0.87
N HIS A 151 -4.13 13.01 -2.09
CA HIS A 151 -4.33 14.11 -3.04
C HIS A 151 -5.80 14.25 -3.43
N GLN A 152 -6.47 13.15 -3.79
CA GLN A 152 -7.87 13.16 -4.18
C GLN A 152 -8.77 13.60 -3.01
N LEU A 153 -8.58 13.06 -1.81
CA LEU A 153 -9.37 13.46 -0.63
C LEU A 153 -9.19 14.95 -0.29
N ARG A 154 -7.96 15.49 -0.41
CA ARG A 154 -7.70 16.93 -0.23
C ARG A 154 -8.46 17.80 -1.23
N SER A 155 -8.68 17.31 -2.45
CA SER A 155 -9.44 18.05 -3.46
C SER A 155 -10.95 18.08 -3.21
N LEU A 156 -11.44 17.20 -2.34
CA LEU A 156 -12.87 17.05 -2.03
C LEU A 156 -13.31 17.85 -0.79
N VAL A 157 -12.38 18.38 0.00
CA VAL A 157 -12.67 19.04 1.27
C VAL A 157 -12.04 20.44 1.36
N SER A 158 -12.60 21.30 2.22
CA SER A 158 -12.03 22.63 2.44
C SER A 158 -10.70 22.55 3.19
N PRO A 159 -9.60 23.14 2.67
CA PRO A 159 -8.30 23.12 3.33
C PRO A 159 -8.25 24.00 4.59
N ASP A 160 -9.20 24.93 4.74
CA ASP A 160 -9.29 25.81 5.92
C ASP A 160 -9.88 25.08 7.14
N GLU A 161 -10.59 23.98 6.91
CA GLU A 161 -11.29 23.22 7.95
C GLU A 161 -10.67 21.83 8.18
N PHE A 162 -10.14 21.22 7.12
CA PHE A 162 -9.60 19.87 7.16
C PHE A 162 -8.11 19.85 6.90
N SER A 163 -7.40 19.08 7.72
CA SER A 163 -5.96 18.82 7.58
C SER A 163 -5.71 17.32 7.43
N PHE A 164 -4.71 16.98 6.63
CA PHE A 164 -4.33 15.57 6.38
C PHE A 164 -2.90 15.31 6.84
N TYR A 165 -2.74 14.24 7.62
CA TYR A 165 -1.47 13.79 8.16
C TYR A 165 -1.22 12.33 7.76
N CYS A 166 -0.08 12.06 7.12
CA CYS A 166 0.33 10.70 6.81
C CYS A 166 1.21 10.12 7.94
N ASP A 167 1.11 8.80 8.19
CA ASP A 167 1.89 8.06 9.21
C ASP A 167 1.91 8.71 10.61
N SER A 168 0.79 9.33 10.99
CA SER A 168 0.68 10.12 12.22
C SER A 168 -0.05 9.38 13.33
N LYS A 169 0.40 9.55 14.58
CA LYS A 169 -0.23 8.91 15.74
C LYS A 169 -1.63 9.49 15.98
N VAL A 170 -2.64 8.62 16.06
CA VAL A 170 -3.98 8.97 16.54
C VAL A 170 -4.02 8.93 18.07
N SER A 171 -3.55 7.83 18.66
CA SER A 171 -3.36 7.67 20.10
C SER A 171 -2.11 6.80 20.36
N ASN A 172 -1.75 6.61 21.64
CA ASN A 172 -0.66 5.71 22.03
C ASN A 172 -1.06 4.23 22.02
N GLU A 173 -2.35 3.93 21.90
CA GLU A 173 -2.92 2.58 22.03
C GLU A 173 -3.18 1.93 20.67
N VAL A 174 -3.34 2.72 19.60
CA VAL A 174 -3.60 2.21 18.24
C VAL A 174 -2.41 2.37 17.31
N SER A 175 -2.29 1.45 16.34
CA SER A 175 -1.35 1.61 15.23
C SER A 175 -1.67 2.88 14.43
N LYS A 176 -0.64 3.50 13.84
CA LYS A 176 -0.82 4.74 13.08
C LYS A 176 -1.50 4.40 11.73
N PRO A 177 -2.61 5.06 11.37
CA PRO A 177 -3.15 4.93 10.03
C PRO A 177 -2.19 5.59 9.03
N ASP A 178 -2.18 5.06 7.81
CA ASP A 178 -1.34 5.58 6.74
C ASP A 178 -1.78 7.01 6.33
N ILE A 179 -3.09 7.29 6.31
CA ILE A 179 -3.64 8.66 6.17
C ILE A 179 -4.62 8.94 7.30
N ARG A 180 -4.54 10.13 7.87
CA ARG A 180 -5.50 10.66 8.84
C ARG A 180 -6.02 12.01 8.38
N MET A 181 -7.33 12.13 8.27
CA MET A 181 -8.02 13.42 8.11
C MET A 181 -8.47 13.90 9.49
N VAL A 182 -8.14 15.15 9.80
CA VAL A 182 -8.61 15.84 11.00
C VAL A 182 -9.44 17.04 10.62
N ARG A 183 -10.43 17.36 11.46
CA ARG A 183 -11.16 18.62 11.43
C ARG A 183 -10.60 19.51 12.53
N ASP A 184 -10.32 20.76 12.20
CA ASP A 184 -10.03 21.79 13.20
C ASP A 184 -11.29 22.62 13.44
N SER A 185 -11.80 22.60 14.66
CA SER A 185 -13.01 23.32 15.05
C SER A 185 -12.71 24.16 16.29
N ASN A 186 -13.17 25.41 16.28
CA ASN A 186 -13.04 26.31 17.42
C ASN A 186 -13.69 25.74 18.70
N ASP A 187 -14.75 24.94 18.56
CA ASP A 187 -15.54 24.44 19.69
C ASP A 187 -15.02 23.11 20.25
N THR A 188 -14.49 22.25 19.39
CA THR A 188 -14.10 20.87 19.75
C THR A 188 -12.60 20.60 19.63
N GLY A 189 -11.83 21.57 19.14
CA GLY A 189 -10.41 21.45 18.84
C GLY A 189 -10.18 20.54 17.63
N ILE A 190 -8.99 19.90 17.62
CA ILE A 190 -8.58 19.00 16.53
C ILE A 190 -9.18 17.61 16.76
N GLU A 191 -10.07 17.18 15.87
CA GLU A 191 -10.70 15.86 15.90
C GLU A 191 -10.27 15.00 14.70
N SER A 192 -9.90 13.74 14.93
CA SER A 192 -9.65 12.78 13.85
C SER A 192 -10.96 12.18 13.36
N VAL A 193 -11.32 12.43 12.10
CA VAL A 193 -12.66 12.14 11.58
C VAL A 193 -12.68 10.98 10.58
N LEU A 194 -11.62 10.84 9.78
CA LEU A 194 -11.44 9.75 8.81
C LEU A 194 -10.01 9.20 8.86
N ALA A 195 -9.88 7.89 8.66
CA ALA A 195 -8.60 7.23 8.50
C ALA A 195 -8.56 6.43 7.18
N VAL A 196 -7.38 6.28 6.61
CA VAL A 196 -7.12 5.33 5.51
C VAL A 196 -5.97 4.44 5.92
N GLU A 197 -6.14 3.14 5.71
CA GLU A 197 -5.07 2.15 5.80
C GLU A 197 -4.85 1.54 4.42
N VAL A 198 -3.59 1.39 4.04
CA VAL A 198 -3.17 0.72 2.81
C VAL A 198 -2.32 -0.48 3.20
N GLY A 199 -2.79 -1.67 2.84
CA GLY A 199 -2.07 -2.91 3.00
C GLY A 199 -1.38 -3.33 1.71
N PHE A 200 -0.14 -3.79 1.81
CA PHE A 200 0.54 -4.53 0.76
C PHE A 200 1.24 -5.76 1.37
N SER A 201 0.90 -6.95 0.87
CA SER A 201 1.41 -8.24 1.33
C SER A 201 1.01 -8.66 2.77
N GLN A 202 0.37 -7.80 3.58
CA GLN A 202 -0.25 -8.21 4.86
C GLN A 202 -1.47 -9.11 4.62
N THR A 203 -1.91 -9.91 5.60
CA THR A 203 -3.18 -10.64 5.48
C THR A 203 -4.36 -9.68 5.54
N SER A 204 -5.45 -10.01 4.83
CA SER A 204 -6.65 -9.17 4.83
C SER A 204 -7.31 -9.13 6.20
N ALA A 205 -7.30 -10.25 6.93
CA ALA A 205 -7.83 -10.34 8.29
C ALA A 205 -7.10 -9.42 9.27
N ASP A 206 -5.76 -9.36 9.20
CA ASP A 206 -4.97 -8.45 10.05
C ASP A 206 -5.29 -6.98 9.77
N LEU A 207 -5.44 -6.62 8.49
CA LEU A 207 -5.79 -5.26 8.09
C LEU A 207 -7.18 -4.86 8.60
N GLU A 208 -8.18 -5.74 8.44
CA GLU A 208 -9.52 -5.51 8.97
C GLU A 208 -9.53 -5.36 10.50
N ASN A 209 -8.82 -6.24 11.21
CA ASN A 209 -8.69 -6.17 12.66
C ASN A 209 -8.05 -4.86 13.11
N ARG A 210 -7.02 -4.37 12.39
CA ARG A 210 -6.41 -3.05 12.67
C ARG A 210 -7.38 -1.90 12.46
N ILE A 211 -8.19 -1.93 11.40
CA ILE A 211 -9.22 -0.91 11.16
C ILE A 211 -10.30 -0.92 12.24
N LYS A 212 -10.83 -2.09 12.59
CA LYS A 212 -11.84 -2.22 13.65
C LYS A 212 -11.32 -1.70 14.98
N HIS A 213 -10.11 -2.12 15.36
CA HIS A 213 -9.46 -1.64 16.57
C HIS A 213 -9.24 -0.11 16.57
N LEU A 214 -8.87 0.47 15.42
CA LEU A 214 -8.74 1.92 15.26
C LEU A 214 -10.08 2.63 15.47
N LEU A 215 -11.17 2.11 14.91
CA LEU A 215 -12.51 2.67 15.10
C LEU A 215 -12.97 2.55 16.56
N GLU A 216 -12.80 1.39 17.21
CA GLU A 216 -13.12 1.16 18.62
C GLU A 216 -12.46 2.16 19.56
N LYS A 217 -11.15 2.38 19.38
CA LYS A 217 -10.31 3.09 20.34
C LYS A 217 -10.15 4.59 20.06
N THR A 218 -10.74 5.09 18.98
CA THR A 218 -10.56 6.48 18.56
C THR A 218 -11.89 7.15 18.20
N LYS A 219 -11.85 8.47 17.98
CA LYS A 219 -12.99 9.26 17.51
C LYS A 219 -13.22 9.16 16.00
N VAL A 220 -12.36 8.45 15.27
CA VAL A 220 -12.54 8.22 13.83
C VAL A 220 -13.89 7.55 13.59
N LYS A 221 -14.67 8.10 12.66
CA LYS A 221 -16.04 7.62 12.37
C LYS A 221 -16.09 6.74 11.14
N VAL A 222 -15.21 7.01 10.18
CA VAL A 222 -15.09 6.28 8.92
C VAL A 222 -13.63 5.90 8.69
N ALA A 223 -13.41 4.66 8.25
CA ALA A 223 -12.10 4.20 7.83
C ALA A 223 -12.18 3.51 6.47
N ILE A 224 -11.23 3.82 5.59
CA ILE A 224 -11.13 3.22 4.24
C ILE A 224 -9.92 2.29 4.24
N LEU A 225 -10.14 1.04 3.87
CA LEU A 225 -9.09 0.03 3.71
C LEU A 225 -8.82 -0.21 2.22
N PHE A 226 -7.58 -0.01 1.81
CA PHE A 226 -7.05 -0.54 0.54
C PHE A 226 -6.22 -1.78 0.83
N ASP A 227 -6.55 -2.90 0.20
CA ASP A 227 -5.87 -4.18 0.38
C ASP A 227 -5.26 -4.63 -0.94
N ILE A 228 -3.92 -4.63 -1.00
CA ILE A 228 -3.15 -4.93 -2.21
C ILE A 228 -2.39 -6.24 -2.01
N LYS A 229 -2.56 -7.17 -2.94
CA LYS A 229 -1.83 -8.45 -2.93
C LYS A 229 -0.96 -8.59 -4.16
N GLU A 230 0.14 -9.30 -3.99
CA GLU A 230 0.96 -9.81 -5.08
C GLU A 230 0.77 -11.33 -5.17
N THR A 231 0.54 -11.85 -6.37
CA THR A 231 0.38 -13.29 -6.57
C THR A 231 1.18 -13.80 -7.77
N PRO A 232 2.05 -14.79 -7.57
CA PRO A 232 2.53 -15.26 -6.27
C PRO A 232 3.45 -14.20 -5.62
N ASN A 233 3.59 -14.27 -4.30
CA ASN A 233 4.46 -13.40 -3.52
C ASN A 233 5.89 -13.36 -4.08
N TYR A 234 6.52 -12.20 -3.95
CA TYR A 234 7.91 -12.02 -4.35
C TYR A 234 8.83 -12.97 -3.60
N LYS A 235 9.77 -13.55 -4.33
CA LYS A 235 10.95 -14.23 -3.82
C LYS A 235 12.11 -13.75 -4.68
N ASN A 236 13.21 -13.31 -4.05
CA ASN A 236 14.37 -12.82 -4.81
C ASN A 236 14.81 -13.91 -5.81
N PRO A 237 14.69 -13.65 -7.13
CA PRO A 237 14.95 -14.66 -8.14
C PRO A 237 16.43 -15.03 -8.19
N LEU A 238 17.35 -14.15 -7.82
CA LEU A 238 18.81 -14.39 -7.92
C LEU A 238 19.38 -15.21 -6.74
N ARG A 239 18.52 -15.78 -5.88
CA ARG A 239 18.97 -16.63 -4.78
C ARG A 239 19.58 -17.97 -5.23
N THR A 240 19.22 -18.45 -6.41
CA THR A 240 19.74 -19.72 -6.94
C THR A 240 20.80 -19.47 -8.01
N GLU A 241 21.85 -20.29 -8.02
CA GLU A 241 22.91 -20.21 -9.03
C GLU A 241 22.40 -20.41 -10.47
N GLU A 242 21.34 -21.20 -10.64
CA GLU A 242 20.69 -21.38 -11.94
C GLU A 242 20.03 -20.08 -12.44
N ASN A 243 19.29 -19.39 -11.58
CA ASN A 243 18.67 -18.11 -11.95
C ASN A 243 19.72 -17.03 -12.20
N LYS A 244 20.84 -17.05 -11.47
CA LYS A 244 21.99 -16.17 -11.77
C LYS A 244 22.54 -16.43 -13.16
N LYS A 245 22.70 -17.69 -13.59
CA LYS A 245 23.16 -18.03 -14.95
C LYS A 245 22.21 -17.52 -16.03
N ILE A 246 20.91 -17.77 -15.89
CA ILE A 246 19.87 -17.28 -16.83
C ILE A 246 19.91 -15.75 -16.91
N TYR A 247 19.96 -15.10 -15.76
CA TYR A 247 20.03 -13.65 -15.66
C TYR A 247 21.27 -13.09 -16.38
N HIS A 248 22.45 -13.68 -16.14
CA HIS A 248 23.69 -13.24 -16.78
C HIS A 248 23.65 -13.43 -18.30
N SER A 249 23.16 -14.58 -18.80
CA SER A 249 23.06 -14.81 -20.24
C SER A 249 22.08 -13.84 -20.91
N GLU A 250 20.90 -13.64 -20.32
CA GLU A 250 19.87 -12.77 -20.88
C GLU A 250 20.26 -11.30 -20.84
N ARG A 251 20.93 -10.85 -19.77
CA ARG A 251 21.45 -9.50 -19.65
C ARG A 251 22.54 -9.20 -20.69
N MET A 252 23.40 -10.17 -21.00
CA MET A 252 24.43 -10.01 -22.04
C MET A 252 23.81 -9.96 -23.44
N ALA A 253 22.77 -10.76 -23.69
CA ALA A 253 22.06 -10.76 -24.97
C ALA A 253 21.23 -9.48 -25.19
N HIS A 254 20.71 -8.88 -24.12
CA HIS A 254 19.76 -7.77 -24.19
C HIS A 254 20.21 -6.55 -23.36
N SER A 255 21.41 -6.04 -23.62
CA SER A 255 21.91 -4.86 -22.89
C SER A 255 20.99 -3.64 -23.07
N GLY A 256 20.69 -2.94 -21.97
CA GLY A 256 19.83 -1.76 -22.02
C GLY A 256 19.49 -1.21 -20.64
N ASN A 257 18.78 -0.08 -20.63
CA ASN A 257 18.27 0.51 -19.41
C ASN A 257 17.13 -0.36 -18.84
N PRO A 258 17.23 -0.89 -17.62
CA PRO A 258 16.21 -1.77 -17.02
C PRO A 258 14.80 -1.19 -17.03
N ASN A 259 14.64 0.12 -16.76
CA ASN A 259 13.33 0.78 -16.75
C ASN A 259 12.69 0.80 -18.15
N VAL A 260 13.50 1.02 -19.18
CA VAL A 260 13.05 1.00 -20.57
C VAL A 260 12.63 -0.42 -20.97
N LEU A 261 13.42 -1.42 -20.59
CA LEU A 261 13.15 -2.83 -20.87
C LEU A 261 11.89 -3.33 -20.15
N ILE A 262 11.70 -2.97 -18.87
CA ILE A 262 10.48 -3.28 -18.11
C ILE A 262 9.26 -2.67 -18.81
N ARG A 263 9.35 -1.40 -19.25
CA ARG A 263 8.26 -0.73 -19.97
C ARG A 263 7.94 -1.42 -21.29
N GLN A 264 8.96 -1.82 -22.05
CA GLN A 264 8.79 -2.56 -23.30
C GLN A 264 8.14 -3.93 -23.06
N TYR A 265 8.59 -4.65 -22.03
CA TYR A 265 8.02 -5.94 -21.63
C TYR A 265 6.53 -5.83 -21.28
N CYS A 266 6.16 -4.78 -20.56
CA CYS A 266 4.77 -4.55 -20.15
C CYS A 266 3.87 -4.06 -21.28
N LYS A 267 4.42 -3.62 -22.42
CA LYS A 267 3.63 -3.08 -23.53
C LYS A 267 2.67 -4.15 -24.07
N GLY A 268 1.38 -3.85 -24.09
CA GLY A 268 0.34 -4.76 -24.57
C GLY A 268 -0.05 -5.88 -23.59
N ARG A 269 0.51 -5.89 -22.38
CA ARG A 269 0.10 -6.81 -21.31
C ARG A 269 -0.95 -6.16 -20.41
N ALA A 270 -1.70 -7.00 -19.70
CA ALA A 270 -2.64 -6.52 -18.70
C ALA A 270 -1.89 -5.69 -17.62
N PRO A 271 -2.49 -4.58 -17.15
CA PRO A 271 -1.82 -3.61 -16.27
C PRO A 271 -1.46 -4.17 -14.89
N TYR A 272 -2.05 -5.29 -14.52
CA TYR A 272 -1.83 -6.03 -13.28
C TYR A 272 -0.99 -7.30 -13.46
N SER A 273 -0.54 -7.61 -14.68
CA SER A 273 0.20 -8.84 -14.95
C SER A 273 1.58 -8.87 -14.27
N PRO A 274 2.20 -10.05 -14.07
CA PRO A 274 3.54 -10.12 -13.53
C PRO A 274 4.59 -9.37 -14.38
N VAL A 275 5.59 -8.78 -13.73
CA VAL A 275 6.71 -8.09 -14.39
C VAL A 275 7.92 -9.01 -14.46
N PHE A 276 8.50 -9.12 -15.65
CA PHE A 276 9.75 -9.84 -15.87
C PHE A 276 10.79 -8.93 -16.49
N LEU A 277 12.04 -9.25 -16.23
CA LEU A 277 13.21 -8.63 -16.84
C LEU A 277 14.29 -9.71 -16.94
N TYR A 278 14.91 -9.86 -18.12
CA TYR A 278 15.93 -10.88 -18.40
C TYR A 278 15.49 -12.31 -18.04
N GLY A 279 14.26 -12.69 -18.42
CA GLY A 279 13.73 -14.03 -18.22
C GLY A 279 13.33 -14.39 -16.79
N VAL A 280 13.60 -13.53 -15.80
CA VAL A 280 13.22 -13.74 -14.39
C VAL A 280 12.08 -12.82 -13.96
N ARG A 281 11.23 -13.31 -13.04
CA ARG A 281 10.09 -12.56 -12.50
C ARG A 281 10.53 -11.68 -11.32
N TRP A 282 10.25 -10.38 -11.40
CA TRP A 282 10.55 -9.42 -10.35
C TRP A 282 9.31 -9.00 -9.55
N THR A 283 8.12 -9.12 -10.15
CA THR A 283 6.84 -8.88 -9.49
C THR A 283 5.81 -9.89 -10.00
N GLY A 284 5.04 -10.48 -9.09
CA GLY A 284 3.83 -11.23 -9.37
C GLY A 284 2.72 -10.36 -9.98
N GLY A 285 1.58 -10.96 -10.27
CA GLY A 285 0.38 -10.22 -10.62
C GLY A 285 -0.12 -9.45 -9.41
N LEU A 286 -0.65 -8.24 -9.61
CA LEU A 286 -1.19 -7.44 -8.50
C LEU A 286 -2.71 -7.46 -8.50
N THR A 287 -3.30 -7.56 -7.31
CA THR A 287 -4.72 -7.28 -7.09
C THR A 287 -4.84 -6.17 -6.06
N ALA A 288 -5.84 -5.29 -6.21
CA ALA A 288 -6.16 -4.28 -5.21
C ALA A 288 -7.67 -4.22 -5.01
N ALA A 289 -8.06 -4.26 -3.74
CA ALA A 289 -9.44 -4.15 -3.30
C ALA A 289 -9.62 -2.98 -2.34
N VAL A 290 -10.84 -2.47 -2.26
CA VAL A 290 -11.24 -1.41 -1.33
C VAL A 290 -12.41 -1.87 -0.48
N GLN A 291 -12.45 -1.41 0.76
CA GLN A 291 -13.56 -1.65 1.68
C GLN A 291 -13.68 -0.48 2.66
N VAL A 292 -14.91 -0.07 2.97
CA VAL A 292 -15.19 0.99 3.94
C VAL A 292 -15.77 0.42 5.22
N PHE A 293 -15.30 0.96 6.34
CA PHE A 293 -15.76 0.67 7.68
C PHE A 293 -16.26 1.93 8.36
N GLY A 294 -17.16 1.78 9.31
CA GLY A 294 -17.52 2.84 10.23
C GLY A 294 -18.13 2.29 11.50
N LYS A 295 -18.68 3.17 12.34
CA LYS A 295 -19.38 2.75 13.56
C LYS A 295 -20.86 2.52 13.26
N ASP A 296 -21.41 1.45 13.81
CA ASP A 296 -22.85 1.22 13.87
C ASP A 296 -23.50 2.34 14.70
N ALA A 297 -24.63 2.85 14.23
CA ALA A 297 -25.29 4.00 14.85
C ALA A 297 -25.94 3.67 16.21
N VAL A 298 -26.26 2.39 16.46
CA VAL A 298 -26.94 1.93 17.67
C VAL A 298 -25.93 1.44 18.69
N THR A 299 -25.02 0.56 18.29
CA THR A 299 -24.07 -0.09 19.20
C THR A 299 -22.75 0.68 19.34
N GLY A 300 -22.40 1.52 18.36
CA GLY A 300 -21.09 2.18 18.28
C GLY A 300 -19.95 1.25 17.86
N GLU A 301 -20.23 -0.03 17.60
CA GLU A 301 -19.23 -1.04 17.23
C GLU A 301 -18.76 -0.84 15.78
N PRO A 302 -17.50 -1.20 15.45
CA PRO A 302 -17.02 -1.15 14.07
C PRO A 302 -17.69 -2.18 13.17
N VAL A 303 -18.23 -1.72 12.04
CA VAL A 303 -18.88 -2.56 11.03
C VAL A 303 -18.38 -2.22 9.63
N ALA A 304 -18.35 -3.21 8.75
CA ALA A 304 -18.13 -2.98 7.33
C ALA A 304 -19.37 -2.31 6.73
N ARG A 305 -19.18 -1.18 6.05
CA ARG A 305 -20.25 -0.42 5.36
C ARG A 305 -20.41 -0.83 3.91
N THR A 306 -19.34 -1.34 3.31
CA THR A 306 -19.34 -1.87 1.95
C THR A 306 -18.81 -3.30 1.95
N PRO A 307 -19.18 -4.12 0.96
CA PRO A 307 -18.42 -5.33 0.68
C PRO A 307 -16.97 -4.97 0.32
N ARG A 308 -16.06 -5.94 0.41
CA ARG A 308 -14.75 -5.81 -0.22
C ARG A 308 -14.92 -5.90 -1.73
N VAL A 309 -14.41 -4.92 -2.46
CA VAL A 309 -14.57 -4.83 -3.91
C VAL A 309 -13.20 -4.71 -4.57
N THR A 310 -12.91 -5.60 -5.51
CA THR A 310 -11.67 -5.56 -6.29
C THR A 310 -11.83 -4.55 -7.44
N PHE A 311 -10.91 -3.60 -7.56
CA PHE A 311 -10.97 -2.57 -8.62
C PHE A 311 -9.75 -2.63 -9.57
N PHE A 312 -8.74 -3.41 -9.19
CA PHE A 312 -7.52 -3.64 -9.98
C PHE A 312 -7.09 -5.10 -9.84
N GLY A 313 -6.69 -5.72 -10.95
CA GLY A 313 -6.31 -7.13 -10.99
C GLY A 313 -7.44 -8.06 -11.38
N HIS A 314 -7.08 -9.32 -11.62
CA HIS A 314 -8.05 -10.41 -11.77
C HIS A 314 -8.03 -11.23 -10.48
N PRO A 315 -9.04 -11.10 -9.61
CA PRO A 315 -9.18 -12.04 -8.50
C PRO A 315 -9.37 -13.45 -9.08
N GLU A 316 -8.50 -14.38 -8.70
CA GLU A 316 -8.70 -15.78 -9.06
C GLU A 316 -10.04 -16.24 -8.46
N ALA A 317 -10.90 -16.85 -9.27
CA ALA A 317 -12.08 -17.53 -8.75
C ALA A 317 -11.57 -18.65 -7.84
N SER A 318 -11.80 -18.54 -6.53
CA SER A 318 -11.46 -19.61 -5.60
C SER A 318 -12.18 -20.88 -6.06
N SER A 319 -11.45 -21.98 -6.23
CA SER A 319 -11.95 -23.29 -6.63
C SER A 319 -12.90 -23.97 -5.62
N ARG A 320 -13.37 -23.24 -4.62
CA ARG A 320 -14.34 -23.68 -3.62
C ARG A 320 -15.49 -22.66 -3.63
N GLU A 321 -16.69 -23.15 -3.92
CA GLU A 321 -17.97 -22.44 -4.12
C GLU A 321 -18.22 -21.94 -5.57
N PRO A 322 -19.07 -22.63 -6.37
CA PRO A 322 -19.35 -22.28 -7.77
C PRO A 322 -20.20 -21.01 -8.00
N PHE A 323 -20.43 -20.14 -7.01
CA PHE A 323 -21.49 -19.11 -7.12
C PHE A 323 -21.13 -17.68 -6.72
N GLU A 324 -19.90 -17.38 -6.31
CA GLU A 324 -19.48 -15.98 -6.15
C GLU A 324 -18.54 -15.62 -7.30
N THR A 325 -19.08 -15.01 -8.35
CA THR A 325 -18.26 -14.21 -9.27
C THR A 325 -17.39 -13.28 -8.42
N PRO A 326 -16.08 -13.27 -8.61
CA PRO A 326 -15.22 -12.37 -7.86
C PRO A 326 -15.76 -10.95 -7.97
N ASN A 327 -15.99 -10.29 -6.83
CA ASN A 327 -16.61 -8.97 -6.76
C ASN A 327 -15.66 -7.92 -7.35
N TYR A 328 -15.63 -7.83 -8.68
CA TYR A 328 -14.87 -6.86 -9.45
C TYR A 328 -15.80 -5.75 -9.92
N GLU A 329 -15.49 -4.53 -9.50
CA GLU A 329 -16.17 -3.32 -9.96
C GLU A 329 -15.09 -2.30 -10.32
N PRO A 330 -15.02 -1.83 -11.58
CA PRO A 330 -14.04 -0.83 -11.97
C PRO A 330 -14.30 0.53 -11.31
N TYR A 331 -15.52 0.84 -10.86
CA TYR A 331 -15.80 2.14 -10.23
C TYR A 331 -16.54 1.93 -8.91
N PRO A 332 -15.90 1.32 -7.90
CA PRO A 332 -16.59 0.97 -6.67
C PRO A 332 -17.09 2.24 -5.98
N SER A 333 -18.35 2.21 -5.53
CA SER A 333 -18.86 3.26 -4.66
C SER A 333 -18.29 3.07 -3.26
N LEU A 334 -17.72 4.12 -2.69
CA LEU A 334 -17.33 4.14 -1.28
C LEU A 334 -18.55 4.21 -0.34
N ASN A 335 -19.75 4.51 -0.88
CA ASN A 335 -20.99 4.70 -0.12
C ASN A 335 -20.75 5.56 1.15
N THR A 336 -20.02 6.66 0.98
CA THR A 336 -19.55 7.51 2.07
C THR A 336 -19.66 8.97 1.66
N ARG A 337 -20.11 9.81 2.58
CA ARG A 337 -20.18 11.27 2.47
C ARG A 337 -19.33 11.93 3.55
N LEU A 338 -19.01 13.21 3.37
CA LEU A 338 -18.29 13.95 4.42
C LEU A 338 -19.14 14.07 5.70
N SER A 339 -20.47 14.10 5.57
CA SER A 339 -21.44 14.07 6.67
C SER A 339 -21.33 12.81 7.54
N ASP A 340 -20.82 11.70 6.99
CA ASP A 340 -20.57 10.47 7.75
C ASP A 340 -19.35 10.60 8.67
N CYS A 341 -18.43 11.50 8.33
CA CYS A 341 -17.23 11.81 9.10
C CYS A 341 -17.51 12.92 10.13
N VAL A 342 -18.37 13.87 9.77
CA VAL A 342 -18.64 15.09 10.53
C VAL A 342 -20.13 15.41 10.46
N GLN A 343 -20.80 15.48 11.61
CA GLN A 343 -22.21 15.89 11.65
C GLN A 343 -22.32 17.36 11.24
N SER A 344 -23.05 17.63 10.17
CA SER A 344 -23.32 18.97 9.63
C SER A 344 -24.54 18.91 8.71
N ASP A 345 -25.42 19.91 8.82
CA ASP A 345 -26.60 20.06 7.94
C ASP A 345 -26.27 20.80 6.64
N ASP A 346 -25.03 21.29 6.47
CA ASP A 346 -24.58 21.98 5.28
C ASP A 346 -24.53 21.02 4.07
N GLU A 347 -25.13 21.41 2.94
CA GLU A 347 -25.14 20.63 1.70
C GLU A 347 -23.73 20.27 1.21
N LEU A 348 -22.71 21.09 1.51
CA LEU A 348 -21.31 20.80 1.18
C LEU A 348 -20.82 19.50 1.81
N TYR A 349 -21.35 19.12 2.97
CA TYR A 349 -21.01 17.89 3.69
C TYR A 349 -21.72 16.67 3.14
N HIS A 350 -22.83 16.86 2.42
CA HIS A 350 -23.63 15.77 1.86
C HIS A 350 -23.05 15.23 0.54
N LYS A 351 -21.98 15.86 0.03
CA LYS A 351 -21.25 15.38 -1.14
C LYS A 351 -20.62 14.02 -0.88
N GLU A 352 -20.76 13.13 -1.85
CA GLU A 352 -20.14 11.81 -1.81
C GLU A 352 -18.62 11.92 -1.95
N LEU A 353 -17.91 11.12 -1.15
CA LEU A 353 -16.48 10.93 -1.31
C LEU A 353 -16.27 9.98 -2.49
N VAL A 354 -15.89 10.55 -3.63
CA VAL A 354 -15.65 9.80 -4.87
C VAL A 354 -14.18 9.89 -5.23
N LEU A 355 -13.57 8.74 -5.49
CA LEU A 355 -12.20 8.65 -5.99
C LEU A 355 -12.20 8.53 -7.50
N ASP A 356 -11.20 9.13 -8.14
CA ASP A 356 -10.85 8.86 -9.53
C ASP A 356 -10.11 7.51 -9.59
N TRP A 357 -10.91 6.48 -9.86
CA TRP A 357 -10.45 5.10 -9.96
C TRP A 357 -9.54 4.85 -11.16
N ASP A 358 -9.68 5.62 -12.24
CA ASP A 358 -8.83 5.50 -13.42
C ASP A 358 -7.42 6.03 -13.15
N ILE A 359 -7.31 7.17 -12.45
CA ILE A 359 -6.03 7.67 -11.95
C ILE A 359 -5.39 6.65 -11.00
N LEU A 360 -6.16 6.12 -10.04
CA LEU A 360 -5.61 5.17 -9.06
C LEU A 360 -5.09 3.88 -9.73
N ARG A 361 -5.80 3.35 -10.73
CA ARG A 361 -5.34 2.20 -11.53
C ARG A 361 -4.08 2.51 -12.34
N LEU A 362 -4.02 3.68 -12.96
CA LEU A 362 -2.87 4.11 -13.74
C LEU A 362 -1.62 4.22 -12.86
N GLU A 363 -1.77 4.81 -11.67
CA GLU A 363 -0.68 4.94 -10.70
C GLU A 363 -0.25 3.57 -10.14
N LEU A 364 -1.20 2.66 -9.85
CA LEU A 364 -0.87 1.27 -9.48
C LEU A 364 -0.09 0.52 -10.58
N GLU A 365 -0.44 0.72 -11.85
CA GLU A 365 0.29 0.12 -12.97
C GLU A 365 1.73 0.66 -13.09
N ARG A 366 1.93 1.96 -12.82
CA ARG A 366 3.26 2.59 -12.74
C ARG A 366 4.05 2.01 -11.57
N ALA A 367 3.47 2.04 -10.38
CA ALA A 367 4.10 1.56 -9.16
C ALA A 367 4.49 0.08 -9.23
N ARG A 368 3.70 -0.76 -9.91
CA ARG A 368 4.05 -2.16 -10.17
C ARG A 368 5.38 -2.30 -10.94
N ARG A 369 5.61 -1.43 -11.92
CA ARG A 369 6.85 -1.44 -12.73
C ARG A 369 8.03 -0.90 -11.94
N ASP A 370 7.79 0.13 -11.14
CA ASP A 370 8.81 0.71 -10.27
C ASP A 370 9.25 -0.31 -9.20
N LEU A 371 8.30 -1.03 -8.59
CA LEU A 371 8.58 -2.11 -7.64
C LEU A 371 9.50 -3.19 -8.26
N ALA A 372 9.26 -3.57 -9.52
CA ALA A 372 10.11 -4.51 -10.23
C ALA A 372 11.54 -3.96 -10.43
N ALA A 373 11.67 -2.68 -10.79
CA ALA A 373 12.96 -2.02 -10.98
C ALA A 373 13.74 -1.84 -9.66
N GLU A 374 13.04 -1.52 -8.56
CA GLU A 374 13.58 -1.42 -7.21
C GLU A 374 14.13 -2.76 -6.73
N ARG A 375 13.34 -3.83 -6.88
CA ARG A 375 13.74 -5.21 -6.53
C ARG A 375 14.93 -5.68 -7.36
N TYR A 376 14.92 -5.41 -8.67
CA TYR A 376 16.06 -5.65 -9.54
C TYR A 376 17.32 -4.95 -9.05
N THR A 377 17.22 -3.66 -8.74
CA THR A 377 18.36 -2.85 -8.31
C THR A 377 18.91 -3.32 -6.97
N ALA A 378 18.03 -3.73 -6.05
CA ALA A 378 18.42 -4.29 -4.77
C ALA A 378 19.16 -5.62 -4.95
N ALA A 379 18.58 -6.57 -5.68
CA ALA A 379 19.14 -7.89 -5.86
C ALA A 379 20.42 -7.92 -6.70
N ALA A 380 20.67 -6.92 -7.55
CA ALA A 380 21.91 -6.82 -8.33
C ALA A 380 23.08 -6.18 -7.57
N ARG A 381 22.86 -5.66 -6.36
CA ARG A 381 23.89 -5.10 -5.47
C ARG A 381 24.39 -6.10 -4.44
N ASP A 382 23.56 -7.08 -4.10
CA ASP A 382 23.91 -8.27 -3.32
C ASP A 382 24.66 -9.28 -4.20
#